data_AF-A0AAD9J7D6-F1
#
_entry.id   AF-A0AAD9J7D6-F1
#
_cell.length_a   1.000
_cell.length_b   1.000
_cell.length_c   1.000
_cell.angle_alpha   90.00
_cell.angle_beta   90.00
_cell.angle_gamma   90.00
#
_symmetry.space_group_name_H-M   'P 1'
#
loop_
_entity.id
_entity.type
_entity.pdbx_description
1 polymer ?
#
loop_
_entity_poly.entity_id
_entity_poly.type
_entity_poly.pdbx_seq_one_letter_code
_entity_poly.pdbx_strand_id
1 'polypeptide(L)'
;MMESEYADTAVFFSLGGVGLSLINSMAEEVAFVTLSKSAALWEVEVRNKWKTLNMELASLLEQKWLHDENSVILEDYLEADLDKMEMKKPFMGSLRRTYNPALWAQYRKSKHHTYLHAKVHRLQVDNQLKDAYFSTVFSPIPLPSYILKRSGPRPFIEFALMRRQVPEKDIDTFKYVKLIIQEFNVKLDKGFVLSVYDVFDWNSEKKDESEQLQADLTQIHKSLYDMTVLYMHISFSLDGRVHKVNNIDTSF
;
A
#
# COMPACT_ATOMS: atom_id res chain seq x y z
N MET A 1 -21.66 -2.94 30.41
CA MET A 1 -20.19 -2.87 30.48
C MET A 1 -19.65 -3.54 29.22
N MET A 2 -19.01 -2.80 28.31
CA MET A 2 -18.23 -3.43 27.23
C MET A 2 -16.91 -3.87 27.86
N GLU A 3 -16.73 -5.16 28.10
CA GLU A 3 -15.41 -5.69 28.42
C GLU A 3 -14.48 -5.44 27.23
N SER A 4 -13.37 -4.75 27.46
CA SER A 4 -12.26 -4.66 26.51
C SER A 4 -11.67 -6.07 26.38
N GLU A 5 -11.95 -6.73 25.27
CA GLU A 5 -11.37 -8.03 24.97
C GLU A 5 -9.93 -7.82 24.46
N TYR A 6 -9.01 -8.69 24.86
CA TYR A 6 -7.64 -8.69 24.33
C TYR A 6 -7.58 -9.56 23.08
N ALA A 7 -6.80 -9.15 22.08
CA ALA A 7 -6.59 -9.96 20.88
C ALA A 7 -5.75 -11.21 21.17
N ASP A 8 -6.32 -12.39 20.93
CA ASP A 8 -5.62 -13.68 20.98
C ASP A 8 -4.57 -13.78 19.86
N THR A 9 -4.85 -13.20 18.70
CA THR A 9 -3.94 -13.19 17.55
C THR A 9 -3.94 -11.82 16.89
N ALA A 10 -2.76 -11.26 16.68
CA ALA A 10 -2.56 -10.03 15.95
C ALA A 10 -1.47 -10.23 14.88
N VAL A 11 -1.84 -10.03 13.62
CA VAL A 11 -0.93 -10.08 12.48
C VAL A 11 -0.84 -8.69 11.87
N PHE A 12 0.39 -8.23 11.65
CA PHE A 12 0.69 -6.96 11.00
C PHE A 12 1.45 -7.25 9.72
N PHE A 13 1.01 -6.64 8.64
CA PHE A 13 1.61 -6.78 7.33
C PHE A 13 1.87 -5.39 6.75
N SER A 14 3.08 -5.15 6.27
CA SER A 14 3.46 -3.91 5.62
C SER A 14 4.36 -4.19 4.43
N LEU A 15 4.06 -3.55 3.30
CA LEU A 15 4.79 -3.72 2.06
C LEU A 15 5.24 -2.37 1.52
N GLY A 16 6.55 -2.23 1.25
CA GLY A 16 7.16 -0.97 0.83
C GLY A 16 6.74 -0.52 -0.58
N GLY A 17 6.56 -1.48 -1.49
CA GLY A 17 6.06 -1.25 -2.85
C GLY A 17 5.93 -2.54 -3.63
N VAL A 18 5.05 -2.53 -4.63
CA VAL A 18 4.82 -3.65 -5.56
C VAL A 18 4.70 -3.10 -6.97
N GLY A 19 5.43 -3.69 -7.91
CA GLY A 19 5.24 -3.48 -9.34
C GLY A 19 4.70 -4.75 -9.98
N LEU A 20 3.60 -4.63 -10.73
CA LEU A 20 3.01 -5.69 -11.53
C LEU A 20 3.03 -5.26 -13.00
N SER A 21 3.67 -6.06 -13.82
CA SER A 21 3.74 -5.86 -15.27
C SER A 21 2.74 -6.77 -15.97
N LEU A 22 1.92 -6.19 -16.84
CA LEU A 22 0.98 -6.91 -17.69
C LEU A 22 1.61 -7.03 -19.07
N ILE A 23 1.96 -8.26 -19.46
CA ILE A 23 2.67 -8.56 -20.70
C ILE A 23 1.73 -9.29 -21.65
N ASN A 24 1.77 -8.95 -22.94
CA ASN A 24 1.00 -9.62 -23.99
C ASN A 24 1.74 -10.85 -24.58
N SER A 25 1.07 -11.52 -25.52
CA SER A 25 1.60 -12.70 -26.24
C SER A 25 2.86 -12.42 -27.05
N MET A 26 3.13 -11.16 -27.41
CA MET A 26 4.32 -10.72 -28.13
C MET A 26 5.47 -10.30 -27.19
N ALA A 27 5.35 -10.61 -25.89
CA ALA A 27 6.28 -10.20 -24.85
C ALA A 27 6.45 -8.67 -24.72
N GLU A 28 5.43 -7.90 -25.13
CA GLU A 28 5.37 -6.46 -24.93
C GLU A 28 4.57 -6.13 -23.66
N GLU A 29 5.10 -5.21 -22.87
CA GLU A 29 4.42 -4.70 -21.70
C GLU A 29 3.28 -3.77 -22.12
N VAL A 30 2.05 -4.14 -21.77
CA VAL A 30 0.83 -3.37 -22.05
C VAL A 30 0.55 -2.38 -20.94
N ALA A 31 0.67 -2.83 -19.68
CA ALA A 31 0.36 -2.01 -18.52
C ALA A 31 1.32 -2.29 -17.37
N PHE A 32 1.67 -1.25 -16.62
CA PHE A 32 2.43 -1.39 -15.39
C PHE A 32 1.63 -0.84 -14.21
N VAL A 33 1.30 -1.71 -13.26
CA VAL A 33 0.57 -1.35 -12.03
C VAL A 33 1.58 -1.21 -10.90
N THR A 34 1.62 -0.02 -10.30
CA THR A 34 2.53 0.29 -9.20
C THR A 34 1.76 0.60 -7.92
N LEU A 35 2.05 -0.15 -6.86
CA LEU A 35 1.79 0.24 -5.48
C LEU A 35 3.05 0.87 -4.91
N SER A 36 2.98 2.13 -4.50
CA SER A 36 4.13 2.89 -4.00
C SER A 36 3.90 3.44 -2.60
N LYS A 37 5.00 3.54 -1.84
CA LYS A 37 5.00 4.20 -0.53
C LYS A 37 4.74 5.70 -0.67
N SER A 38 4.21 6.30 0.39
CA SER A 38 4.13 7.75 0.51
C SER A 38 5.54 8.34 0.62
N ALA A 39 5.71 9.59 0.18
CA ALA A 39 6.90 10.37 0.48
C ALA A 39 7.12 10.44 2.00
N ALA A 40 8.37 10.33 2.43
CA ALA A 40 8.75 10.48 3.83
C ALA A 40 8.54 11.93 4.26
N LEU A 41 7.80 12.10 5.35
CA LEU A 41 7.60 13.39 5.99
C LEU A 41 8.61 13.52 7.11
N TRP A 42 9.41 14.58 7.02
CA TRP A 42 10.33 14.97 8.05
C TRP A 42 9.76 16.16 8.83
N GLU A 43 9.66 15.99 10.13
CA GLU A 43 9.16 16.98 11.06
C GLU A 43 10.21 17.27 12.13
N VAL A 44 10.24 18.51 12.58
CA VAL A 44 11.04 18.94 13.73
C VAL A 44 10.11 19.45 14.82
N GLU A 45 10.41 19.09 16.05
CA GLU A 45 9.74 19.65 17.22
C GLU A 45 10.27 21.05 17.51
N VAL A 46 9.41 22.06 17.41
CA VAL A 46 9.74 23.45 17.76
C VAL A 46 8.70 23.97 18.75
N ARG A 47 9.13 24.23 19.99
CA ARG A 47 8.26 24.71 21.08
C ARG A 47 7.09 23.74 21.35
N ASN A 48 7.39 22.45 21.51
CA ASN A 48 6.42 21.35 21.75
C ASN A 48 5.37 21.19 20.63
N LYS A 49 5.66 21.65 19.42
CA LYS A 49 4.82 21.45 18.24
C LYS A 49 5.66 20.89 17.10
N TRP A 50 5.21 19.78 16.53
CA TRP A 50 5.80 19.20 15.33
C TRP A 50 5.51 20.10 14.13
N LYS A 51 6.56 20.48 13.40
CA LYS A 51 6.47 21.28 12.18
C LYS A 51 7.15 20.54 11.04
N THR A 52 6.49 20.47 9.89
CA THR A 52 7.08 19.88 8.68
C THR A 52 8.24 20.74 8.19
N LEU A 53 9.35 20.09 7.85
CA LEU A 53 10.51 20.75 7.26
C LEU A 53 10.22 21.22 5.83
N ASN A 54 11.07 22.12 5.33
CA ASN A 54 11.05 22.48 3.90
C ASN A 54 11.39 21.26 3.05
N MET A 55 10.84 21.18 1.83
CA MET A 55 11.03 20.04 0.93
C MET A 55 12.50 19.77 0.62
N GLU A 56 13.32 20.82 0.46
CA GLU A 56 14.76 20.70 0.22
C GLU A 56 15.49 20.03 1.40
N LEU A 57 15.27 20.55 2.62
CA LEU A 57 15.86 20.00 3.85
C LEU A 57 15.39 18.56 4.09
N ALA A 58 14.10 18.29 3.91
CA ALA A 58 13.52 16.96 4.05
C ALA A 58 14.10 15.97 3.02
N SER A 59 14.31 16.40 1.77
CA SER A 59 14.91 15.57 0.73
C SER A 59 16.37 15.27 1.03
N LEU A 60 17.14 16.23 1.53
CA LEU A 60 18.54 16.02 1.93
C LEU A 60 18.63 15.04 3.10
N LEU A 61 17.80 15.22 4.13
CA LEU A 61 17.73 14.29 5.27
C LEU A 61 17.33 12.89 4.82
N GLU A 62 16.33 12.76 3.94
CA GLU A 62 15.92 11.46 3.41
C GLU A 62 17.02 10.80 2.60
N GLN A 63 17.72 11.54 1.74
CA GLN A 63 18.84 11.01 0.96
C GLN A 63 19.94 10.48 1.87
N LYS A 64 20.33 11.26 2.89
CA LYS A 64 21.36 10.88 3.86
C LYS A 64 20.95 9.70 4.73
N TRP A 65 19.68 9.67 5.13
CA TRP A 65 19.06 8.56 5.84
C TRP A 65 19.09 7.25 5.03
N LEU A 66 18.83 7.33 3.73
CA LEU A 66 18.86 6.18 2.82
C LEU A 66 20.29 5.65 2.58
N HIS A 67 21.31 6.52 2.64
CA HIS A 67 22.73 6.14 2.50
C HIS A 67 23.38 5.68 3.82
N ASP A 68 22.60 5.57 4.89
CA ASP A 68 23.06 5.16 6.22
C ASP A 68 24.17 6.07 6.80
N GLU A 69 24.06 7.38 6.53
CA GLU A 69 24.94 8.36 7.15
C GLU A 69 24.40 8.78 8.52
N ASN A 70 25.21 8.63 9.58
CA ASN A 70 24.79 8.87 10.96
C ASN A 70 24.58 10.36 11.28
N SER A 71 25.27 11.26 10.58
CA SER A 71 25.20 12.70 10.81
C SER A 71 25.21 13.48 9.51
N VAL A 72 24.30 14.45 9.39
CA VAL A 72 24.24 15.39 8.28
C VAL A 72 24.81 16.72 8.75
N ILE A 73 25.98 17.08 8.23
CA ILE A 73 26.62 18.37 8.48
C ILE A 73 26.86 19.03 7.12
N LEU A 74 26.00 19.97 6.74
CA LEU A 74 26.27 20.89 5.64
C LEU A 74 26.77 22.20 6.20
N GLU A 75 27.94 22.62 5.71
CA GLU A 75 28.91 23.58 6.26
C GLU A 75 28.37 24.82 7.00
N ASP A 76 27.12 25.26 6.77
CA ASP A 76 26.42 26.15 7.71
C ASP A 76 24.87 26.08 7.69
N TYR A 77 24.28 25.19 6.92
CA TYR A 77 22.84 25.22 6.62
C TYR A 77 22.01 24.16 7.36
N LEU A 78 22.62 23.01 7.67
CA LEU A 78 21.94 21.87 8.27
C LEU A 78 22.92 21.08 9.12
N GLU A 79 22.62 20.94 10.39
CA GLU A 79 23.34 20.03 11.29
C GLU A 79 22.29 19.15 11.99
N ALA A 80 22.30 17.85 11.68
CA ALA A 80 21.37 16.87 12.23
C ALA A 80 22.08 15.54 12.53
N ASP A 81 21.73 14.96 13.67
CA ASP A 81 22.14 13.62 14.09
C ASP A 81 20.98 12.67 13.79
N LEU A 82 21.17 11.80 12.78
CA LEU A 82 20.13 10.88 12.31
C LEU A 82 19.98 9.66 13.22
N ASP A 83 21.04 9.28 13.94
CA ASP A 83 21.00 8.18 14.92
C ASP A 83 20.19 8.58 16.15
N LYS A 84 20.43 9.79 16.67
CA LYS A 84 19.66 10.33 17.81
C LYS A 84 18.32 10.90 17.41
N MET A 85 18.05 11.05 16.10
CA MET A 85 16.88 11.76 15.58
C MET A 85 16.76 13.16 16.20
N GLU A 86 17.83 13.95 16.10
CA GLU A 86 17.90 15.32 16.63
C GLU A 86 18.47 16.29 15.59
N MET A 87 17.91 17.49 15.48
CA MET A 87 18.43 18.57 14.66
C MET A 87 19.03 19.66 15.54
N LYS A 88 20.17 20.21 15.13
CA LYS A 88 20.88 21.32 15.79
C LYS A 88 20.77 22.64 15.01
N LYS A 89 20.86 22.59 13.68
CA LYS A 89 20.69 23.75 12.78
C LYS A 89 19.75 23.38 11.63
N PRO A 90 18.84 24.27 11.17
CA PRO A 90 18.64 25.66 11.63
C PRO A 90 17.74 25.78 12.88
N PHE A 91 17.03 24.72 13.25
CA PHE A 91 16.20 24.68 14.46
C PHE A 91 16.71 23.58 15.39
N MET A 92 16.91 23.89 16.67
CA MET A 92 17.18 22.87 17.68
C MET A 92 15.88 22.16 18.08
N GLY A 93 15.85 20.84 17.93
CA GLY A 93 14.71 20.02 18.34
C GLY A 93 14.79 18.57 17.88
N SER A 94 13.91 17.74 18.45
CA SER A 94 13.73 16.35 18.06
C SER A 94 13.27 16.25 16.61
N LEU A 95 13.88 15.37 15.83
CA LEU A 95 13.43 15.00 14.48
C LEU A 95 12.48 13.80 14.53
N ARG A 96 11.52 13.80 13.62
CA ARG A 96 10.64 12.66 13.38
C ARG A 96 10.50 12.44 11.89
N ARG A 97 10.85 11.22 11.48
CA ARG A 97 10.56 10.70 10.14
C ARG A 97 9.28 9.86 10.19
N THR A 98 8.27 10.27 9.45
CA THR A 98 7.02 9.51 9.30
C THR A 98 6.83 9.15 7.84
N TYR A 99 6.56 7.88 7.55
CA TYR A 99 6.24 7.43 6.20
C TYR A 99 5.12 6.41 6.27
N ASN A 100 4.40 6.29 5.16
CA ASN A 100 3.33 5.31 5.02
C ASN A 100 3.74 4.26 3.96
N PRO A 101 3.70 2.96 4.28
CA PRO A 101 4.02 1.90 3.33
C PRO A 101 2.98 1.84 2.20
N ALA A 102 3.32 1.22 1.07
CA ALA A 102 2.40 1.12 -0.06
C ALA A 102 1.11 0.38 0.29
N LEU A 103 1.26 -0.76 0.99
CA LEU A 103 0.18 -1.57 1.53
C LEU A 103 0.45 -1.81 3.02
N TRP A 104 -0.56 -1.55 3.85
CA TRP A 104 -0.56 -1.87 5.26
C TRP A 104 -1.82 -2.63 5.59
N ALA A 105 -1.70 -3.76 6.27
CA ALA A 105 -2.83 -4.53 6.74
C ALA A 105 -2.61 -4.99 8.18
N GLN A 106 -3.69 -4.99 8.93
CA GLN A 106 -3.77 -5.46 10.30
C GLN A 106 -4.94 -6.42 10.41
N TYR A 107 -4.66 -7.60 10.92
CA TYR A 107 -5.66 -8.58 11.27
C TYR A 107 -5.57 -8.87 12.77
N ARG A 108 -6.68 -8.70 13.48
CA ARG A 108 -6.79 -9.05 14.89
C ARG A 108 -7.96 -10.01 15.07
N LYS A 109 -7.75 -11.05 15.86
CA LYS A 109 -8.78 -12.01 16.22
C LYS A 109 -8.77 -12.22 17.72
N SER A 110 -9.98 -12.25 18.27
CA SER A 110 -10.32 -12.59 19.64
C SER A 110 -11.39 -13.67 19.62
N LYS A 111 -11.67 -14.26 20.78
CA LYS A 111 -12.75 -15.24 20.97
C LYS A 111 -14.09 -14.78 20.43
N HIS A 112 -14.45 -13.50 20.60
CA HIS A 112 -15.74 -12.97 20.12
C HIS A 112 -15.64 -11.93 19.01
N HIS A 113 -14.45 -11.45 18.67
CA HIS A 113 -14.28 -10.34 17.72
C HIS A 113 -13.19 -10.63 16.69
N THR A 114 -13.46 -10.27 15.44
CA THR A 114 -12.46 -10.26 14.37
C THR A 114 -12.42 -8.87 13.76
N TYR A 115 -11.23 -8.30 13.65
CA TYR A 115 -10.97 -6.99 13.07
C TYR A 115 -9.96 -7.11 11.94
N LEU A 116 -10.29 -6.53 10.80
CA LEU A 116 -9.44 -6.46 9.62
C LEU A 116 -9.37 -5.00 9.18
N HIS A 117 -8.17 -4.46 9.06
CA HIS A 117 -7.94 -3.10 8.58
C HIS A 117 -6.85 -3.11 7.53
N ALA A 118 -7.15 -2.65 6.33
CA ALA A 118 -6.22 -2.55 5.22
C ALA A 118 -6.19 -1.12 4.68
N LYS A 119 -4.99 -0.64 4.32
CA LYS A 119 -4.74 0.67 3.75
C LYS A 119 -3.81 0.52 2.55
N VAL A 120 -4.20 1.15 1.44
CA VAL A 120 -3.37 1.31 0.24
C VAL A 120 -3.11 2.80 0.06
N HIS A 121 -1.85 3.21 -0.02
CA HIS A 121 -1.50 4.63 -0.05
C HIS A 121 -1.47 5.22 -1.45
N ARG A 122 -0.76 4.61 -2.39
CA ARG A 122 -0.69 5.08 -3.77
C ARG A 122 -0.74 3.91 -4.74
N LEU A 123 -1.71 3.97 -5.65
CA LEU A 123 -1.91 3.01 -6.74
C LEU A 123 -1.85 3.77 -8.06
N GLN A 124 -1.00 3.35 -8.98
CA GLN A 124 -0.87 3.96 -10.30
C GLN A 124 -0.89 2.86 -11.36
N VAL A 125 -1.56 3.10 -12.48
CA VAL A 125 -1.53 2.22 -13.65
C VAL A 125 -1.08 3.04 -14.84
N ASP A 126 0.06 2.65 -15.40
CA ASP A 126 0.66 3.28 -16.57
C ASP A 126 0.43 2.41 -17.81
N ASN A 127 0.20 3.06 -18.94
CA ASN A 127 0.11 2.45 -20.26
C ASN A 127 1.52 2.42 -20.86
N GLN A 128 2.03 1.21 -21.13
CA GLN A 128 3.38 1.00 -21.66
C GLN A 128 3.40 0.76 -23.18
N LEU A 129 2.24 0.87 -23.84
CA LEU A 129 2.14 0.76 -25.30
C LEU A 129 2.87 1.92 -26.00
N LYS A 130 3.55 1.61 -27.09
CA LYS A 130 4.32 2.60 -27.89
C LYS A 130 3.43 3.69 -28.50
N ASP A 131 2.18 3.37 -28.81
CA ASP A 131 1.18 4.28 -29.40
C ASP A 131 0.19 4.83 -28.36
N ALA A 132 0.54 4.81 -27.07
CA ALA A 132 -0.32 5.27 -25.99
C ALA A 132 -0.60 6.78 -26.09
N TYR A 133 -1.88 7.15 -26.27
CA TYR A 133 -2.29 8.56 -26.21
C TYR A 133 -2.19 9.13 -24.78
N PHE A 134 -2.46 8.30 -23.77
CA PHE A 134 -2.28 8.64 -22.36
C PHE A 134 -1.27 7.67 -21.73
N SER A 135 -0.14 8.20 -21.26
CA SER A 135 0.89 7.40 -20.57
C SER A 135 0.43 6.86 -19.22
N THR A 136 -0.49 7.56 -18.55
CA THR A 136 -1.03 7.16 -17.25
C THR A 136 -2.52 6.99 -17.36
N VAL A 137 -2.97 5.75 -17.15
CA VAL A 137 -4.37 5.35 -17.24
C VAL A 137 -5.10 5.61 -15.94
N PHE A 138 -4.45 5.31 -14.82
CA PHE A 138 -5.04 5.46 -13.50
C PHE A 138 -4.06 6.15 -12.57
N SER A 139 -4.52 7.22 -11.92
CA SER A 139 -3.74 7.88 -10.87
C SER A 139 -4.66 8.54 -9.83
N PRO A 140 -4.35 8.43 -8.53
CA PRO A 140 -5.06 9.19 -7.50
C PRO A 140 -4.83 10.69 -7.70
N ILE A 141 -5.84 11.48 -7.38
CA ILE A 141 -5.70 12.94 -7.41
C ILE A 141 -4.87 13.36 -6.18
N PRO A 142 -3.80 14.17 -6.37
CA PRO A 142 -3.00 14.63 -5.24
C PRO A 142 -3.85 15.49 -4.31
N LEU A 143 -3.79 15.21 -3.01
CA LEU A 143 -4.52 15.98 -2.01
C LEU A 143 -4.03 17.44 -2.00
N PRO A 144 -4.94 18.42 -1.94
CA PRO A 144 -4.56 19.82 -1.78
C PRO A 144 -3.64 20.04 -0.57
N SER A 145 -2.67 20.94 -0.72
CA SER A 145 -1.63 21.18 0.29
C SER A 145 -2.17 21.57 1.68
N TYR A 146 -3.34 22.21 1.74
CA TYR A 146 -3.97 22.57 3.02
C TYR A 146 -4.50 21.34 3.79
N ILE A 147 -4.95 20.28 3.09
CA ILE A 147 -5.38 19.02 3.70
C ILE A 147 -4.17 18.24 4.19
N LEU A 148 -3.12 18.18 3.38
CA LEU A 148 -1.86 17.51 3.75
C LEU A 148 -1.25 18.12 5.01
N LYS A 149 -1.24 19.45 5.15
CA LYS A 149 -0.74 20.15 6.35
C LYS A 149 -1.58 19.88 7.61
N ARG A 150 -2.89 19.60 7.47
CA ARG A 150 -3.81 19.45 8.61
C ARG A 150 -3.97 18.00 9.05
N SER A 151 -4.08 17.06 8.11
CA SER A 151 -4.40 15.65 8.40
C SER A 151 -3.31 14.68 7.94
N GLY A 152 -2.24 15.17 7.32
CA GLY A 152 -1.23 14.32 6.71
C GLY A 152 -1.73 13.62 5.43
N PRO A 153 -0.88 12.77 4.83
CA PRO A 153 -1.20 12.01 3.63
C PRO A 153 -2.27 10.95 3.97
N ARG A 154 -3.42 11.04 3.31
CA ARG A 154 -4.49 10.05 3.47
C ARG A 154 -4.26 8.85 2.55
N PRO A 155 -4.60 7.63 3.00
CA PRO A 155 -4.55 6.47 2.12
C PRO A 155 -5.56 6.64 0.99
N PHE A 156 -5.18 6.15 -0.20
CA PHE A 156 -6.06 6.11 -1.37
C PHE A 156 -7.26 5.20 -1.13
N ILE A 157 -7.02 3.99 -0.62
CA ILE A 157 -8.07 3.06 -0.21
C ILE A 157 -7.86 2.72 1.27
N GLU A 158 -8.91 2.83 2.07
CA GLU A 158 -8.96 2.34 3.45
C GLU A 158 -10.17 1.43 3.60
N PHE A 159 -9.92 0.19 3.99
CA PHE A 159 -10.94 -0.80 4.29
C PHE A 159 -10.82 -1.25 5.74
N ALA A 160 -11.89 -1.13 6.52
CA ALA A 160 -11.95 -1.63 7.88
C ALA A 160 -13.22 -2.44 8.09
N LEU A 161 -13.07 -3.60 8.74
CA LEU A 161 -14.11 -4.58 8.99
C LEU A 161 -14.02 -5.04 10.44
N MET A 162 -15.12 -4.96 11.17
CA MET A 162 -15.27 -5.55 12.49
C MET A 162 -16.45 -6.51 12.50
N ARG A 163 -16.14 -7.77 12.79
CA ARG A 163 -17.08 -8.88 12.91
C ARG A 163 -17.12 -9.31 14.38
N ARG A 164 -18.30 -9.59 14.91
CA ARG A 164 -18.51 -10.18 16.24
C ARG A 164 -19.15 -11.55 16.05
N GLN A 165 -18.49 -12.58 16.56
CA GLN A 165 -19.05 -13.92 16.63
C GLN A 165 -19.46 -14.21 18.07
N VAL A 166 -20.67 -14.72 18.27
CA VAL A 166 -21.14 -15.23 19.57
C VAL A 166 -21.24 -16.74 19.45
N PRO A 167 -20.20 -17.50 19.86
CA PRO A 167 -20.14 -18.95 19.64
C PRO A 167 -21.31 -19.70 20.26
N GLU A 168 -21.82 -19.21 21.39
CA GLU A 168 -22.92 -19.82 22.15
C GLU A 168 -24.26 -19.82 21.41
N LYS A 169 -24.44 -18.95 20.41
CA LYS A 169 -25.69 -18.81 19.66
C LYS A 169 -25.51 -19.04 18.15
N ASP A 170 -24.29 -19.32 17.71
CA ASP A 170 -23.89 -19.36 16.29
C ASP A 170 -24.33 -18.12 15.49
N ILE A 171 -24.38 -16.97 16.18
CA ILE A 171 -24.76 -15.68 15.56
C ILE A 171 -23.50 -14.97 15.15
N ASP A 172 -23.48 -14.61 13.87
CA ASP A 172 -22.41 -13.82 13.28
C ASP A 172 -22.87 -12.40 12.90
N THR A 173 -22.27 -11.45 13.62
CA THR A 173 -22.46 -10.00 13.64
C THR A 173 -21.51 -9.14 12.81
N PHE A 174 -21.84 -8.56 11.65
CA PHE A 174 -21.05 -7.43 11.15
C PHE A 174 -21.34 -6.17 11.97
N LYS A 175 -20.41 -5.77 12.84
CA LYS A 175 -20.54 -4.54 13.65
C LYS A 175 -20.24 -3.30 12.83
N TYR A 176 -19.22 -3.38 11.99
CA TYR A 176 -18.67 -2.22 11.30
C TYR A 176 -18.03 -2.63 9.98
N VAL A 177 -18.42 -1.96 8.91
CA VAL A 177 -17.77 -2.04 7.60
C VAL A 177 -17.55 -0.62 7.12
N LYS A 178 -16.30 -0.26 6.83
CA LYS A 178 -15.93 1.03 6.27
C LYS A 178 -15.04 0.79 5.06
N LEU A 179 -15.43 1.37 3.94
CA LEU A 179 -14.61 1.47 2.74
C LEU A 179 -14.53 2.94 2.35
N ILE A 180 -13.32 3.49 2.31
CA ILE A 180 -13.04 4.82 1.79
C ILE A 180 -12.17 4.67 0.56
N ILE A 181 -12.57 5.35 -0.50
CA ILE A 181 -11.81 5.50 -1.74
C ILE A 181 -11.66 7.00 -1.99
N GLN A 182 -10.43 7.48 -2.17
CA GLN A 182 -10.17 8.89 -2.50
C GLN A 182 -10.48 9.17 -3.97
N GLU A 183 -10.53 10.44 -4.34
CA GLU A 183 -10.72 10.87 -5.72
C GLU A 183 -9.55 10.40 -6.61
N PHE A 184 -9.87 9.93 -7.83
CA PHE A 184 -8.91 9.43 -8.80
C PHE A 184 -9.28 9.87 -10.21
N ASN A 185 -8.27 9.91 -11.09
CA ASN A 185 -8.44 10.13 -12.51
C ASN A 185 -8.27 8.81 -13.26
N VAL A 186 -9.17 8.58 -14.23
CA VAL A 186 -9.07 7.49 -15.20
C VAL A 186 -9.06 8.06 -16.60
N LYS A 187 -8.04 7.72 -17.39
CA LYS A 187 -7.88 8.13 -18.79
C LYS A 187 -7.68 6.87 -19.63
N LEU A 188 -8.70 6.47 -20.37
CA LEU A 188 -8.66 5.28 -21.21
C LEU A 188 -8.59 5.68 -22.68
N ASP A 189 -7.66 5.06 -23.39
CA ASP A 189 -7.62 5.03 -24.85
C ASP A 189 -8.13 3.69 -25.36
N LYS A 190 -8.70 3.71 -26.57
CA LYS A 190 -9.23 2.49 -27.22
C LYS A 190 -8.13 1.43 -27.39
N GLY A 191 -6.91 1.85 -27.71
CA GLY A 191 -5.75 0.97 -27.87
C GLY A 191 -5.48 0.18 -26.60
N PHE A 192 -5.34 0.86 -25.47
CA PHE A 192 -5.15 0.22 -24.16
C PHE A 192 -6.25 -0.77 -23.79
N VAL A 193 -7.52 -0.39 -23.94
CA VAL A 193 -8.64 -1.30 -23.58
C VAL A 193 -8.59 -2.58 -24.41
N LEU A 194 -8.31 -2.47 -25.71
CA LEU A 194 -8.17 -3.62 -26.60
C LEU A 194 -6.96 -4.47 -26.22
N SER A 195 -5.79 -3.87 -25.99
CA SER A 195 -4.59 -4.62 -25.61
C SER A 195 -4.73 -5.32 -24.25
N VAL A 196 -5.40 -4.69 -23.28
CA VAL A 196 -5.69 -5.32 -21.99
C VAL A 196 -6.68 -6.47 -22.17
N TYR A 197 -7.73 -6.28 -22.98
CA TYR A 197 -8.67 -7.35 -23.33
C TYR A 197 -7.96 -8.53 -23.99
N ASP A 198 -7.07 -8.28 -24.95
CA ASP A 198 -6.30 -9.32 -25.64
C ASP A 198 -5.40 -10.10 -24.67
N VAL A 199 -4.82 -9.45 -23.65
CA VAL A 199 -4.05 -10.15 -22.61
C VAL A 199 -4.94 -11.09 -21.79
N PHE A 200 -6.16 -10.65 -21.44
CA PHE A 200 -7.11 -11.49 -20.70
C PHE A 200 -7.73 -12.60 -21.56
N ASP A 201 -7.97 -12.35 -22.85
CA ASP A 201 -8.47 -13.33 -23.82
C ASP A 201 -7.39 -14.37 -24.15
N TRP A 202 -6.12 -13.96 -24.28
CA TRP A 202 -4.97 -14.88 -24.41
C TRP A 202 -4.80 -15.77 -23.17
N ASN A 203 -4.89 -15.20 -21.97
CA ASN A 203 -4.82 -15.96 -20.72
C ASN A 203 -6.01 -16.92 -20.56
N SER A 204 -7.10 -16.65 -21.28
CA SER A 204 -8.23 -17.56 -21.45
C SER A 204 -7.96 -18.43 -22.67
N GLU A 205 -6.99 -19.34 -22.60
CA GLU A 205 -6.70 -20.29 -23.69
C GLU A 205 -8.00 -20.78 -24.31
N LYS A 206 -8.23 -20.49 -25.60
CA LYS A 206 -9.21 -21.21 -26.42
C LYS A 206 -8.70 -22.64 -26.58
N LYS A 207 -8.92 -23.45 -25.54
CA LYS A 207 -8.86 -24.90 -25.62
C LYS A 207 -9.87 -25.35 -26.66
N ASP A 208 -9.53 -26.39 -27.41
CA ASP A 208 -10.46 -27.05 -28.31
C ASP A 208 -11.76 -27.37 -27.54
N GLU A 209 -12.97 -27.22 -28.13
CA GLU A 209 -14.24 -27.43 -27.40
C GLU A 209 -14.25 -28.78 -26.67
N SER A 210 -13.59 -29.78 -27.27
CA SER A 210 -13.38 -31.11 -26.71
C SER A 210 -12.52 -31.12 -25.43
N GLU A 211 -11.47 -30.31 -25.39
CA GLU A 211 -10.58 -30.16 -24.23
C GLU A 211 -11.21 -29.30 -23.14
N GLN A 212 -12.05 -28.31 -23.49
CA GLN A 212 -12.85 -27.55 -22.53
C GLN A 212 -13.89 -28.43 -21.86
N LEU A 213 -14.59 -29.28 -22.63
CA LEU A 213 -15.60 -30.18 -22.08
C LEU A 213 -14.97 -31.23 -21.16
N GLN A 214 -13.78 -31.74 -21.51
CA GLN A 214 -13.01 -32.63 -20.64
C GLN A 214 -12.48 -31.90 -19.40
N ALA A 215 -11.98 -30.67 -19.54
CA ALA A 215 -11.55 -29.85 -18.42
C ALA A 215 -12.72 -29.57 -17.45
N ASP A 216 -13.90 -29.19 -17.96
CA ASP A 216 -15.12 -28.98 -17.18
C ASP A 216 -15.55 -30.25 -16.45
N LEU A 217 -15.53 -31.41 -17.12
CA LEU A 217 -15.83 -32.71 -16.49
C LEU A 217 -14.83 -33.06 -15.38
N THR A 218 -13.54 -32.75 -15.58
CA THR A 218 -12.52 -32.94 -14.53
C THR A 218 -12.63 -31.91 -13.40
N GLN A 219 -13.11 -30.70 -13.69
CA GLN A 219 -13.32 -29.63 -12.71
C GLN A 219 -14.53 -29.90 -11.81
N ILE A 220 -15.57 -30.55 -12.33
CA ILE A 220 -16.69 -31.10 -11.53
C ILE A 220 -16.21 -32.17 -10.55
N HIS A 221 -15.12 -32.89 -10.87
CA HIS A 221 -14.54 -33.94 -10.03
C HIS A 221 -13.43 -33.46 -9.09
N LYS A 222 -12.99 -32.20 -9.18
CA LYS A 222 -11.95 -31.63 -8.31
C LYS A 222 -12.57 -30.94 -7.10
N SER A 223 -11.99 -31.19 -5.93
CA SER A 223 -12.25 -30.44 -4.70
C SER A 223 -11.78 -28.98 -4.86
N LEU A 224 -12.51 -28.02 -4.28
CA LEU A 224 -12.35 -26.56 -4.35
C LEU A 224 -10.94 -26.01 -4.00
N TYR A 225 -9.99 -26.86 -3.63
CA TYR A 225 -8.66 -26.47 -3.19
C TYR A 225 -7.65 -26.25 -4.34
N ASP A 226 -7.99 -26.59 -5.58
CA ASP A 226 -6.99 -26.81 -6.63
C ASP A 226 -7.25 -26.04 -7.94
N MET A 227 -7.53 -24.73 -7.84
CA MET A 227 -7.77 -23.86 -9.00
C MET A 227 -6.69 -22.79 -9.20
N THR A 228 -5.86 -23.05 -10.20
CA THR A 228 -5.08 -22.15 -11.09
C THR A 228 -3.91 -21.33 -10.52
N VAL A 229 -2.76 -21.49 -11.19
CA VAL A 229 -1.53 -20.66 -11.01
C VAL A 229 -1.47 -19.64 -12.14
N LEU A 230 -1.57 -18.35 -11.79
CA LEU A 230 -1.26 -17.21 -12.66
C LEU A 230 0.25 -16.99 -12.66
N TYR A 231 0.90 -17.00 -13.84
CA TYR A 231 2.28 -16.53 -13.98
C TYR A 231 2.28 -15.00 -13.91
N MET A 232 2.42 -14.48 -12.69
CA MET A 232 2.52 -13.05 -12.41
C MET A 232 3.96 -12.73 -12.03
N HIS A 233 4.64 -11.89 -12.82
CA HIS A 233 5.95 -11.39 -12.44
C HIS A 233 5.77 -10.28 -11.39
N ILE A 234 5.86 -10.65 -10.12
CA ILE A 234 5.77 -9.73 -8.99
C ILE A 234 7.17 -9.25 -8.63
N SER A 235 7.39 -7.94 -8.72
CA SER A 235 8.61 -7.33 -8.20
C SER A 235 8.32 -6.68 -6.84
N PHE A 236 9.16 -7.01 -5.86
CA PHE A 236 9.07 -6.46 -4.51
C PHE A 236 10.22 -5.48 -4.28
N SER A 237 9.90 -4.32 -3.70
CA SER A 237 10.92 -3.45 -3.09
C SER A 237 10.82 -3.62 -1.57
N LEU A 238 11.77 -4.38 -1.02
CA LEU A 238 11.94 -4.56 0.43
C LEU A 238 12.87 -3.48 0.96
N ASP A 239 12.35 -2.59 1.80
CA ASP A 239 13.16 -1.67 2.60
C ASP A 239 13.76 -2.48 3.76
N GLY A 240 15.08 -2.73 3.73
CA GLY A 240 15.78 -3.71 4.58
C GLY A 240 15.90 -3.36 6.07
N ARG A 241 15.11 -2.42 6.60
CA ARG A 241 15.15 -2.03 8.02
C ARG A 241 13.98 -2.62 8.79
N VAL A 242 14.30 -3.35 9.87
CA VAL A 242 13.31 -3.78 10.86
C VAL A 242 12.80 -2.53 11.59
N HIS A 243 11.65 -2.04 11.17
CA HIS A 243 11.00 -0.91 11.81
C HIS A 243 10.43 -1.36 13.16
N LYS A 244 10.94 -0.77 14.26
CA LYS A 244 10.31 -0.90 15.58
C LYS A 244 8.90 -0.32 15.51
N VAL A 245 7.90 -1.20 15.54
CA VAL A 245 6.49 -0.82 15.72
C VAL A 245 6.34 -0.35 17.17
N ASN A 246 6.59 0.94 17.41
CA ASN A 246 6.36 1.53 18.72
C ASN A 246 4.84 1.73 18.93
N ASN A 247 4.35 1.21 20.06
CA ASN A 247 2.96 1.22 20.54
C ASN A 247 1.96 0.40 19.70
N ILE A 248 1.96 -0.92 19.95
CA ILE A 248 0.83 -1.79 19.63
C ILE A 248 -0.18 -1.67 20.77
N ASP A 249 -1.22 -0.88 20.58
CA ASP A 249 -2.37 -0.90 21.48
C ASP A 249 -3.12 -2.22 21.27
N THR A 250 -3.10 -3.11 22.27
CA THR A 250 -3.58 -4.50 22.16
C THR A 250 -5.07 -4.67 22.45
N SER A 251 -5.75 -3.61 22.86
CA SER A 251 -7.20 -3.62 23.10
C SER A 251 -8.00 -3.41 21.81
N PHE A 252 -9.19 -4.01 21.77
CA PHE A 252 -10.23 -3.70 20.77
C PHE A 252 -11.05 -2.47 21.15
#